data_AF-A0A3G4RI65-F1
#
_entry.id   AF-A0A3G4RI65-F1
#
_cell.length_a   1.000
_cell.length_b   1.000
_cell.length_c   1.000
_cell.angle_alpha   90.00
_cell.angle_beta   90.00
_cell.angle_gamma   90.00
#
_symmetry.space_group_name_H-M   'P 1'
#
loop_
_entity.id
_entity.type
_entity.pdbx_description
1 polymer ?
#
loop_
_entity_poly.entity_id
_entity_poly.type
_entity_poly.pdbx_seq_one_letter_code
_entity_poly.pdbx_strand_id
1 'polypeptide(L)' 'GNQIGAAFWQQISGEHGLDNNGVYNGTSDLQLERLSVYFNEASGNKYVPRAVLVDLE' A
#
# COMPACT_ATOMS: atom_id res chain seq x y z
N GLY A 1 12.72 -12.55 4.61
CA GLY A 1 11.29 -12.14 4.67
C GLY A 1 11.06 -10.80 4.01
N ASN A 2 11.82 -9.79 4.42
CA ASN A 2 11.65 -8.39 4.01
C ASN A 2 11.68 -8.15 2.50
N GLN A 3 12.54 -8.85 1.74
CA GLN A 3 12.60 -8.73 0.27
C GLN A 3 11.30 -9.18 -0.42
N ILE A 4 10.73 -10.31 0.01
CA ILE A 4 9.44 -10.79 -0.52
C ILE A 4 8.29 -9.89 -0.04
N GLY A 5 8.33 -9.45 1.21
CA GLY A 5 7.36 -8.49 1.75
C GLY A 5 7.35 -7.18 0.96
N ALA A 6 8.51 -6.65 0.59
CA ALA A 6 8.62 -5.45 -0.23
C ALA A 6 7.98 -5.63 -1.62
N ALA A 7 8.26 -6.76 -2.30
CA ALA A 7 7.64 -7.07 -3.59
C ALA A 7 6.11 -7.20 -3.49
N PHE A 8 5.61 -7.85 -2.44
CA PHE A 8 4.17 -7.95 -2.16
C PHE A 8 3.54 -6.56 -2.02
N TRP A 9 4.12 -5.68 -1.20
CA TRP A 9 3.58 -4.35 -0.98
C TRP A 9 3.63 -3.48 -2.24
N GLN A 10 4.67 -3.62 -3.07
CA GLN A 10 4.75 -2.94 -4.37
C GLN A 10 3.64 -3.40 -5.32
N GLN A 11 3.44 -4.70 -5.45
CA GLN A 11 2.39 -5.28 -6.30
C GLN A 11 1.00 -4.77 -5.88
N ILE A 12 0.65 -4.92 -4.61
CA ILE A 12 -0.67 -4.53 -4.08
C ILE A 12 -0.88 -3.01 -4.18
N SER A 13 0.15 -2.20 -3.91
CA SER A 13 0.05 -0.74 -4.08
C SER A 13 -0.27 -0.37 -5.52
N GLY A 14 0.39 -1.00 -6.50
CA GLY A 14 0.13 -0.79 -7.92
C GLY A 14 -1.27 -1.23 -8.35
N GLU A 15 -1.75 -2.38 -7.87
CA GLU A 15 -3.12 -2.87 -8.14
C GLU A 15 -4.19 -1.88 -7.63
N HIS A 16 -3.95 -1.31 -6.46
CA HIS A 16 -4.82 -0.29 -5.86
C HIS A 16 -4.56 1.14 -6.38
N GLY A 17 -3.69 1.32 -7.38
CA GLY A 17 -3.43 2.63 -7.99
C GLY A 17 -2.70 3.61 -7.07
N LEU A 18 -2.00 3.12 -6.05
CA LEU A 18 -1.16 3.93 -5.18
C LEU A 18 0.23 4.10 -5.79
N ASP A 19 0.74 5.33 -5.77
CA ASP A 19 2.12 5.60 -6.15
C ASP A 19 3.10 5.28 -5.01
N ASN A 20 4.40 5.48 -5.25
CA ASN A 20 5.44 5.28 -4.24
C ASN A 20 5.32 6.21 -3.02
N ASN A 21 4.54 7.29 -3.11
CA ASN A 21 4.26 8.21 -2.01
C ASN A 21 3.00 7.80 -1.24
N GLY A 22 2.29 6.76 -1.66
CA GLY A 22 1.01 6.32 -1.10
C GLY A 22 -0.18 7.17 -1.57
N VAL A 23 -0.02 7.97 -2.62
CA VAL A 23 -1.10 8.80 -3.17
C VAL A 23 -1.87 7.99 -4.21
N TYR A 24 -3.20 8.00 -4.10
CA TYR A 24 -4.07 7.37 -5.08
C TYR A 24 -4.09 8.16 -6.39
N ASN A 25 -3.69 7.50 -7.45
CA ASN A 25 -3.71 7.99 -8.83
C ASN A 25 -4.49 7.01 -9.75
N GLY A 26 -5.35 6.19 -9.16
CA GLY A 26 -6.16 5.21 -9.89
C GLY A 26 -7.30 5.84 -10.67
N THR A 27 -7.96 5.01 -11.49
CA THR A 27 -9.03 5.43 -12.40
C THR A 27 -10.34 4.68 -12.16
N SER A 28 -10.36 3.72 -11.24
CA SER A 28 -11.50 2.85 -10.98
C SER A 28 -11.82 2.80 -9.48
N ASP A 29 -13.11 2.94 -9.14
CA ASP A 29 -13.61 2.85 -7.77
C ASP A 29 -13.32 1.48 -7.14
N LEU A 30 -13.21 0.41 -7.95
CA LEU A 30 -12.84 -0.92 -7.49
C LEU A 30 -11.46 -0.93 -6.81
N GLN A 31 -10.55 -0.03 -7.21
CA GLN A 31 -9.22 0.07 -6.61
C GLN A 31 -9.27 0.67 -5.20
N LEU A 32 -10.34 1.37 -4.84
CA LEU A 32 -10.56 1.89 -3.50
C LEU A 32 -11.31 0.89 -2.61
N GLU A 33 -11.97 -0.11 -3.21
CA GLU A 33 -12.68 -1.13 -2.45
C GLU A 33 -11.72 -1.92 -1.55
N ARG A 34 -12.10 -2.04 -0.27
CA ARG A 34 -11.37 -2.82 0.75
C ARG A 34 -9.91 -2.41 0.93
N LEU A 35 -9.51 -1.23 0.46
CA LEU A 35 -8.17 -0.69 0.65
C LEU A 35 -7.79 -0.63 2.14
N SER A 36 -8.77 -0.39 3.01
CA SER A 36 -8.62 -0.36 4.47
C SER A 36 -8.12 -1.67 5.12
N VAL A 37 -8.23 -2.80 4.42
CA VAL A 37 -7.71 -4.11 4.86
C VAL A 37 -6.19 -4.08 4.95
N TYR A 38 -5.53 -3.53 3.93
CA TYR A 38 -4.08 -3.53 3.82
C TYR A 38 -3.45 -2.17 4.15
N PHE A 39 -4.20 -1.07 3.98
CA PHE A 39 -3.69 0.28 4.19
C PHE A 39 -4.48 1.04 5.27
N ASN A 40 -3.82 2.01 5.89
CA ASN A 40 -4.47 3.08 6.64
C ASN A 40 -4.52 4.33 5.76
N GLU A 41 -5.63 5.05 5.81
CA GLU A 41 -5.68 6.43 5.32
C GLU A 41 -5.06 7.36 6.38
N ALA A 42 -4.00 8.05 5.98
CA ALA A 42 -3.34 9.10 6.73
C ALA A 42 -3.80 10.47 6.20
N SER A 43 -3.38 11.53 6.90
CA SER A 43 -3.67 12.91 6.48
C SER A 43 -3.18 13.19 5.06
N GLY A 44 -4.00 13.89 4.27
CA GLY A 44 -3.64 14.35 2.93
C GLY A 44 -3.81 13.29 1.84
N ASN A 45 -4.84 12.43 1.93
CA ASN A 45 -5.17 11.38 0.96
C ASN A 45 -3.99 10.42 0.70
N LYS A 46 -3.24 10.13 1.76
CA LYS A 46 -2.06 9.26 1.71
C LYS A 46 -2.39 7.93 2.37
N TYR A 47 -2.11 6.83 1.67
CA TYR A 47 -2.36 5.48 2.13
C TYR A 47 -1.05 4.81 2.56
N VAL A 48 -1.04 4.29 3.79
CA VAL A 48 0.15 3.71 4.43
C VAL A 48 -0.05 2.22 4.69
N PRO A 49 0.84 1.33 4.23
CA PRO A 49 0.76 -0.12 4.48
C PRO A 49 0.68 -0.46 5.97
N ARG A 50 -0.20 -1.40 6.33
CA ARG A 50 -0.22 -2.05 7.65
C ARG A 50 0.87 -3.13 7.71
N ALA A 51 2.13 -2.72 7.64
CA ALA A 51 3.28 -3.61 7.62
C ALA A 51 4.16 -3.42 8.86
N VAL A 52 4.65 -4.53 9.42
CA VAL A 52 5.72 -4.51 10.42
C VAL A 52 6.91 -5.24 9.83
N LEU A 53 8.02 -4.52 9.65
CA LEU A 53 9.29 -5.05 9.18
C LEU A 53 10.20 -5.20 10.38
N VAL A 54 10.75 -6.41 10.57
CA VAL A 54 11.69 -6.71 11.64
C VAL A 54 12.96 -7.22 11.00
N ASP A 55 14.09 -6.70 11.45
CA ASP A 55 15.41 -7.17 11.07
C ASP A 55 16.32 -7.20 12.32
N LEU A 56 17.17 -8.22 12.41
CA LEU A 56 18.19 -8.37 13.46
C LEU A 56 19.60 -8.47 12.86
N GLU A 57 19.69 -8.43 11.53
CA GLU A 57 20.93 -8.45 10.76
C GLU A 57 21.47 -7.02 10.56
#